data_AF-A0A933XNY4-F1
#
_entry.id   AF-A0A933XNY4-F1
#
_cell.length_a   1.000
_cell.length_b   1.000
_cell.length_c   1.000
_cell.angle_alpha   90.00
_cell.angle_beta   90.00
_cell.angle_gamma   90.00
#
_symmetry.space_group_name_H-M   'P 1'
#
loop_
_entity.id
_entity.type
_entity.pdbx_description
1 polymer ?
#
loop_
_entity_poly.entity_id
_entity_poly.type
_entity_poly.pdbx_seq_one_letter_code
_entity_poly.pdbx_strand_id
1 'polypeptide(L)'
;MGSLLEYVGSVHIFLGPYRGNPIALYLKRGESRCEIGPKAYPWNDVVGAGETPNKAAADFEEKWKTKGLAADMYSGPSWEGGIKPERPAPPKPAAPPPKPAAAAPAAGAGAPVASPNPVAAPPEAQPTAPSEPAPPASDPSEPRQN
;
A
#
# COMPACT_ATOMS: atom_id res chain seq x y z
N MET A 1 -3.95 -31.29 -2.89
CA MET A 1 -3.12 -30.55 -1.91
C MET A 1 -4.00 -29.60 -1.14
N GLY A 2 -4.06 -29.69 0.20
CA GLY A 2 -4.74 -28.68 1.01
C GLY A 2 -3.94 -27.37 0.94
N SER A 3 -4.47 -26.35 0.28
CA SER A 3 -3.84 -25.02 0.30
C SER A 3 -3.86 -24.51 1.75
N LEU A 4 -2.68 -24.42 2.37
CA LEU A 4 -2.52 -23.85 3.70
C LEU A 4 -3.02 -22.39 3.66
N LEU A 5 -3.86 -22.03 4.62
CA LEU A 5 -4.29 -20.65 4.84
C LEU A 5 -3.23 -19.96 5.68
N GLU A 6 -2.53 -19.01 5.08
CA GLU A 6 -1.52 -18.20 5.75
C GLU A 6 -2.17 -16.95 6.32
N TYR A 7 -1.91 -16.63 7.59
CA TYR A 7 -2.36 -15.37 8.16
C TYR A 7 -1.53 -14.22 7.56
N VAL A 8 -2.19 -13.24 6.97
CA VAL A 8 -1.54 -12.13 6.25
C VAL A 8 -1.98 -10.75 6.70
N GLY A 9 -2.87 -10.66 7.69
CA GLY A 9 -3.28 -9.38 8.22
C GLY A 9 -4.59 -9.41 8.98
N SER A 10 -5.04 -8.24 9.38
CA SER A 10 -6.34 -8.06 10.01
C SER A 10 -7.01 -6.75 9.58
N VAL A 11 -8.34 -6.74 9.59
CA VAL A 11 -9.14 -5.55 9.35
C VAL A 11 -10.02 -5.29 10.58
N HIS A 12 -10.13 -4.03 10.99
CA HIS A 12 -11.02 -3.66 12.09
C HIS A 12 -12.27 -3.00 11.53
N ILE A 13 -13.43 -3.33 12.08
CA ILE A 13 -14.70 -2.69 11.74
C ILE A 13 -15.16 -1.91 12.98
N PHE A 14 -15.64 -0.69 12.73
CA PHE A 14 -16.22 0.20 13.71
C PHE A 14 -17.71 0.32 13.46
N LEU A 15 -18.50 0.10 14.51
CA LEU A 15 -19.94 0.33 14.50
C LEU A 15 -20.23 1.45 15.51
N GLY A 16 -20.18 2.70 15.03
CA GLY A 16 -20.27 3.89 15.88
C GLY A 16 -19.08 3.96 16.86
N PRO A 17 -19.30 4.14 18.18
CA PRO A 17 -18.21 4.23 19.16
C PRO A 17 -17.55 2.87 19.46
N TYR A 18 -18.10 1.77 18.96
CA TYR A 18 -17.63 0.43 19.27
C TYR A 18 -16.62 -0.06 18.22
N ARG A 19 -15.38 -0.33 18.68
CA ARG A 19 -14.38 -1.12 17.93
C ARG A 19 -14.74 -2.60 18.08
N GLY A 20 -15.15 -3.23 16.98
CA GLY A 20 -15.30 -4.68 16.94
C GLY A 20 -13.96 -5.41 17.02
N ASN A 21 -14.02 -6.71 17.29
CA ASN A 21 -12.82 -7.56 17.26
C ASN A 21 -12.16 -7.52 15.87
N PRO A 22 -10.82 -7.53 15.78
CA PRO A 22 -10.12 -7.65 14.51
C PRO A 22 -10.57 -8.89 13.74
N ILE A 23 -10.83 -8.71 12.46
CA ILE A 23 -11.13 -9.79 11.54
C ILE A 23 -9.83 -10.19 10.86
N ALA A 24 -9.39 -11.43 11.08
CA ALA A 24 -8.21 -11.99 10.44
C ALA A 24 -8.41 -12.18 8.93
N LEU A 25 -7.39 -11.81 8.16
CA LEU A 25 -7.27 -12.01 6.73
C LEU A 25 -6.31 -13.16 6.46
N TYR A 26 -6.72 -14.05 5.56
CA TYR A 26 -5.93 -15.22 5.21
C TYR A 26 -5.62 -15.23 3.72
N LEU A 27 -4.37 -15.54 3.39
CA LEU A 27 -3.89 -15.83 2.05
C LEU A 27 -3.97 -17.32 1.78
N LYS A 28 -4.58 -17.67 0.65
CA LYS A 28 -4.57 -18.99 0.07
C LYS A 28 -3.73 -18.94 -1.20
N ARG A 29 -2.60 -19.64 -1.20
CA ARG A 29 -1.74 -19.79 -2.39
C ARG A 29 -2.22 -20.99 -3.21
N GLY A 30 -2.63 -20.72 -4.45
CA GLY A 30 -2.86 -21.72 -5.49
C GLY A 30 -1.68 -21.77 -6.46
N GLU A 31 -1.73 -22.68 -7.43
CA GLU A 31 -0.62 -22.93 -8.38
C GLU A 31 -0.35 -21.73 -9.31
N SER A 32 -1.36 -20.91 -9.60
CA SER A 32 -1.23 -19.74 -10.49
C SER A 32 -1.94 -18.49 -9.97
N ARG A 33 -2.55 -18.57 -8.78
CA ARG A 33 -3.36 -17.50 -8.20
C ARG A 33 -3.25 -17.48 -6.69
N CYS A 34 -3.18 -16.29 -6.14
CA CYS A 34 -3.29 -15.98 -4.73
C CYS A 34 -4.68 -15.41 -4.44
N GLU A 35 -5.31 -15.86 -3.37
CA GLU A 35 -6.60 -15.36 -2.88
C GLU A 35 -6.44 -14.87 -1.45
N ILE A 36 -6.92 -13.67 -1.14
CA ILE A 36 -6.89 -13.08 0.19
C ILE A 36 -8.31 -12.73 0.61
N GLY A 37 -8.72 -13.15 1.80
CA GLY A 37 -9.99 -12.73 2.36
C GLY A 37 -10.21 -13.21 3.79
N PRO A 38 -11.16 -12.61 4.50
CA PRO A 38 -11.57 -13.08 5.81
C PRO A 38 -12.34 -14.39 5.70
N LYS A 39 -12.35 -15.14 6.81
CA LYS A 39 -13.24 -16.30 6.98
C LYS A 39 -14.43 -16.00 7.90
N ALA A 40 -14.49 -14.80 8.46
CA ALA A 40 -15.56 -14.38 9.35
C ALA A 40 -16.82 -13.97 8.56
N TYR A 41 -17.97 -14.49 8.96
CA TYR A 41 -19.29 -14.01 8.52
C TYR A 41 -19.55 -12.60 9.10
N PRO A 42 -20.15 -11.64 8.36
CA PRO A 42 -20.72 -11.72 7.00
C PRO A 42 -19.75 -11.28 5.88
N TRP A 43 -18.45 -11.32 6.13
CA TRP A 43 -17.43 -10.79 5.22
C TRP A 43 -16.72 -11.86 4.40
N ASN A 44 -17.03 -13.13 4.64
CA ASN A 44 -16.46 -14.30 3.96
C ASN A 44 -16.59 -14.26 2.43
N ASP A 45 -17.57 -13.51 1.89
CA ASP A 45 -17.78 -13.35 0.45
C ASP A 45 -16.80 -12.36 -0.20
N VAL A 46 -16.10 -11.54 0.60
CA VAL A 46 -15.12 -10.58 0.10
C VAL A 46 -13.78 -11.28 -0.06
N VAL A 47 -13.48 -11.72 -1.27
CA VAL A 47 -12.19 -12.35 -1.59
C VAL A 47 -11.49 -11.56 -2.67
N GLY A 48 -10.34 -11.00 -2.30
CA GLY A 48 -9.38 -10.42 -3.23
C GLY A 48 -8.56 -11.51 -3.91
N ALA A 49 -8.24 -11.32 -5.17
CA ALA A 49 -7.54 -12.35 -5.93
C ALA A 49 -6.56 -11.75 -6.96
N GLY A 50 -5.40 -12.37 -7.11
CA GLY A 50 -4.35 -11.89 -8.00
C GLY A 50 -3.27 -12.93 -8.25
N GLU A 51 -2.36 -12.68 -9.19
CA GLU A 51 -1.21 -13.58 -9.42
C GLU A 51 -0.22 -13.58 -8.26
N THR A 52 -0.09 -12.43 -7.58
CA THR A 52 0.79 -12.27 -6.40
C THR A 52 -0.03 -11.91 -5.16
N PRO A 53 0.49 -12.16 -3.95
CA PRO A 53 -0.14 -11.73 -2.70
C PRO A 53 -0.42 -10.21 -2.68
N ASN A 54 0.49 -9.40 -3.22
CA ASN A 54 0.33 -7.94 -3.33
C ASN A 54 -0.86 -7.55 -4.21
N LYS A 55 -1.00 -8.19 -5.38
CA LYS A 55 -2.16 -7.97 -6.28
C LYS A 55 -3.47 -8.42 -5.62
N ALA A 56 -3.47 -9.57 -4.95
CA ALA A 56 -4.64 -10.06 -4.25
C ALA A 56 -5.07 -9.13 -3.10
N ALA A 57 -4.10 -8.52 -2.39
CA ALA A 57 -4.35 -7.55 -1.34
C ALA A 57 -4.98 -6.25 -1.89
N ALA A 58 -4.47 -5.75 -3.02
CA ALA A 58 -5.05 -4.59 -3.69
C ALA A 58 -6.49 -4.84 -4.17
N ASP A 59 -6.74 -5.99 -4.80
CA ASP A 59 -8.09 -6.40 -5.22
C ASP A 59 -9.03 -6.58 -4.02
N PHE A 60 -8.52 -7.09 -2.90
CA PHE A 60 -9.29 -7.18 -1.64
C PHE A 60 -9.70 -5.79 -1.14
N GLU A 61 -8.79 -4.83 -1.07
CA GLU A 61 -9.08 -3.46 -0.62
C GLU A 61 -10.14 -2.78 -1.49
N GLU A 62 -10.08 -2.99 -2.81
CA GLU A 62 -11.07 -2.44 -3.74
C GLU A 62 -12.46 -3.03 -3.48
N LYS A 63 -12.57 -4.36 -3.44
CA LYS A 63 -13.82 -5.06 -3.14
C LYS A 63 -14.37 -4.73 -1.75
N TRP A 64 -13.48 -4.55 -0.77
CA TRP A 64 -13.84 -4.20 0.59
C TRP A 64 -14.52 -2.81 0.65
N LYS A 65 -14.04 -1.85 -0.14
CA LYS A 65 -14.67 -0.53 -0.29
C LYS A 65 -16.06 -0.62 -0.97
N THR A 66 -16.23 -1.54 -1.92
CA THR A 66 -17.51 -1.72 -2.65
C THR A 66 -18.57 -2.44 -1.83
N LYS A 67 -18.21 -3.12 -0.73
CA LYS A 67 -19.13 -3.89 0.13
C LYS A 67 -20.19 -3.04 0.85
N GLY A 68 -20.12 -1.72 0.74
CA GLY A 68 -21.07 -0.78 1.34
C GLY A 68 -20.72 -0.35 2.76
N LEU A 69 -19.51 -0.66 3.24
CA LEU A 69 -18.97 -0.07 4.47
C LEU A 69 -18.40 1.32 4.14
N ALA A 70 -18.87 2.35 4.85
CA ALA A 70 -18.24 3.67 4.75
C ALA A 70 -16.79 3.60 5.24
N ALA A 71 -15.90 4.42 4.66
CA ALA A 71 -14.47 4.41 5.02
C ALA A 71 -14.19 4.73 6.49
N ASP A 72 -15.14 5.37 7.19
CA ASP A 72 -15.07 5.64 8.63
C ASP A 72 -15.44 4.42 9.49
N MET A 73 -16.19 3.46 8.92
CA MET A 73 -16.68 2.27 9.61
C MET A 73 -15.69 1.11 9.59
N TYR A 74 -14.50 1.26 9.01
CA TYR A 74 -13.46 0.23 9.09
C TYR A 74 -12.07 0.86 9.02
N SER A 75 -11.11 0.21 9.67
CA SER A 75 -9.70 0.53 9.50
C SER A 75 -9.22 -0.16 8.25
N GLY A 76 -8.40 0.50 7.44
CA GLY A 76 -7.70 -0.17 6.33
C GLY A 76 -7.04 -1.48 6.80
N PRO A 77 -6.99 -2.51 5.95
CA PRO A 77 -6.39 -3.78 6.31
C PRO A 77 -4.93 -3.58 6.74
N SER A 78 -4.62 -4.04 7.95
CA SER A 78 -3.27 -4.10 8.48
C SER A 78 -2.61 -5.35 7.94
N TRP A 79 -1.72 -5.17 6.98
CA TRP A 79 -1.02 -6.25 6.31
C TRP A 79 0.20 -6.69 7.10
N GLU A 80 0.38 -8.01 7.22
CA GLU A 80 1.46 -8.68 7.92
C GLU A 80 2.28 -9.53 6.93
N GLY A 81 3.50 -9.95 7.32
CA GLY A 81 4.32 -10.84 6.49
C GLY A 81 4.92 -10.21 5.22
N GLY A 82 5.02 -8.88 5.17
CA GLY A 82 5.64 -8.16 4.05
C GLY A 82 4.72 -7.93 2.85
N ILE A 83 3.41 -8.18 2.98
CA ILE A 83 2.43 -7.73 1.98
C ILE A 83 2.38 -6.20 2.01
N LYS A 84 3.04 -5.59 1.02
CA LYS A 84 2.81 -4.21 0.64
C LYS A 84 1.77 -4.26 -0.46
N PRO A 85 0.50 -3.84 -0.24
CA PRO A 85 -0.45 -3.69 -1.33
C PRO A 85 0.17 -2.71 -2.32
N GLU A 86 0.74 -3.26 -3.39
CA GLU A 86 1.17 -2.47 -4.53
C GLU A 86 -0.11 -1.87 -5.08
N ARG A 87 -0.30 -0.55 -4.86
CA ARG A 87 -1.21 0.23 -5.69
C ARG A 87 -0.97 -0.26 -7.11
N PRO A 88 -2.01 -0.69 -7.86
CA PRO A 88 -1.83 -1.15 -9.23
C PRO A 88 -0.93 -0.12 -9.90
N ALA A 89 0.26 -0.55 -10.33
CA ALA A 89 1.16 0.35 -11.00
C ALA A 89 0.33 0.98 -12.13
N PRO A 90 0.24 2.34 -12.22
CA PRO A 90 -0.45 2.95 -13.34
C PRO A 90 0.13 2.27 -14.58
N PRO A 91 -0.72 1.71 -15.46
CA PRO A 91 -0.27 0.89 -16.57
C PRO A 91 0.84 1.66 -17.25
N LYS A 92 2.04 1.06 -17.28
CA LYS A 92 3.20 1.67 -17.94
C LYS A 92 2.71 2.12 -19.32
N PRO A 93 2.78 3.41 -19.67
CA PRO A 93 2.38 3.85 -21.00
C PRO A 93 3.09 2.92 -21.99
N ALA A 94 2.31 2.29 -22.87
CA ALA A 94 2.84 1.40 -23.89
C ALA A 94 4.05 2.11 -24.53
N ALA A 95 5.20 1.43 -24.55
CA ALA A 95 6.37 1.96 -25.21
C ALA A 95 5.94 2.37 -26.64
N PRO A 96 6.27 3.60 -27.08
CA PRO A 96 5.88 4.05 -28.41
C PRO A 96 6.38 3.03 -29.45
N PRO A 97 5.57 2.72 -30.48
CA PRO A 97 5.94 1.72 -31.48
C PRO A 97 7.27 2.12 -32.14
N PRO A 98 8.13 1.15 -32.48
CA PRO A 98 9.41 1.43 -33.10
C PRO A 98 9.20 2.22 -34.39
N LYS A 99 9.82 3.40 -34.45
CA LYS A 99 9.79 4.32 -35.59
C LYS A 99 10.33 3.58 -36.82
N PRO A 100 9.62 3.58 -37.97
CA PRO A 100 10.16 3.07 -39.21
C PRO A 100 11.43 3.86 -39.56
N ALA A 101 12.54 3.15 -39.79
CA ALA A 101 13.75 3.72 -40.36
C ALA A 101 13.46 4.11 -41.81
N ALA A 102 13.42 5.41 -42.08
CA ALA A 102 13.38 5.95 -43.43
C ALA A 102 14.60 6.85 -43.64
N ALA A 103 15.22 6.66 -44.80
CA ALA A 103 16.55 7.07 -45.21
C ALA A 103 16.83 8.59 -45.15
N ALA A 104 18.12 8.92 -45.00
CA ALA A 104 18.70 10.24 -45.22
C ALA A 104 18.42 10.75 -46.66
N PRO A 105 18.39 12.09 -46.89
CA PRO A 105 19.64 12.79 -47.20
C PRO A 105 19.78 14.25 -46.71
N ALA A 106 21.05 14.62 -46.53
CA ALA A 106 21.79 15.87 -46.77
C ALA A 106 21.20 17.30 -46.60
N ALA A 107 22.01 18.09 -45.86
CA ALA A 107 22.49 19.47 -46.09
C ALA A 107 21.55 20.69 -45.88
N GLY A 108 22.04 21.64 -45.06
CA GLY A 108 21.51 23.02 -45.03
C GLY A 108 21.99 23.83 -43.82
N ALA A 109 22.74 24.90 -44.08
CA ALA A 109 23.47 25.76 -43.14
C ALA A 109 22.61 26.64 -42.21
N GLY A 110 23.21 27.11 -41.10
CA GLY A 110 22.77 28.33 -40.40
C GLY A 110 23.00 28.34 -38.88
N ALA A 111 24.15 28.86 -38.43
CA ALA A 111 24.30 29.51 -37.10
C ALA A 111 24.09 31.03 -37.29
N PRO A 112 24.07 31.92 -36.26
CA PRO A 112 24.19 31.76 -34.80
C PRO A 112 22.97 32.40 -34.06
N VAL A 113 22.86 32.48 -32.73
CA VAL A 113 23.39 33.54 -31.82
C VAL A 113 23.07 33.15 -30.35
N ALA A 114 23.95 33.62 -29.46
CA ALA A 114 24.17 33.29 -28.06
C ALA A 114 23.14 33.80 -27.01
N SER A 115 23.07 33.06 -25.88
CA SER A 115 23.15 33.39 -24.42
C SER A 115 22.62 34.74 -23.87
N PRO A 116 22.26 34.88 -22.56
CA PRO A 116 22.78 34.12 -21.40
C PRO A 116 21.81 33.77 -20.22
N ASN A 117 22.30 32.89 -19.33
CA ASN A 117 22.19 32.69 -17.86
C ASN A 117 21.37 33.68 -16.97
N PRO A 118 21.18 33.43 -15.64
CA PRO A 118 21.46 32.25 -14.77
C PRO A 118 20.18 31.82 -13.97
N VAL A 119 20.16 30.79 -13.11
CA VAL A 119 20.40 30.87 -11.66
C VAL A 119 20.54 29.44 -11.12
N ALA A 120 21.63 29.22 -10.41
CA ALA A 120 21.91 28.05 -9.60
C ALA A 120 21.55 28.29 -8.12
N ALA A 121 21.14 27.20 -7.46
CA ALA A 121 21.11 26.91 -6.02
C ALA A 121 20.17 27.75 -5.11
N PRO A 122 19.53 27.07 -4.15
CA PRO A 122 20.03 27.18 -2.78
C PRO A 122 20.43 25.84 -2.12
N PRO A 123 21.12 25.90 -0.97
CA PRO A 123 22.01 24.85 -0.46
C PRO A 123 21.44 23.98 0.67
N GLU A 124 22.29 23.05 1.06
CA GLU A 124 22.23 21.96 2.05
C GLU A 124 21.75 22.24 3.49
N ALA A 125 21.20 21.15 4.03
CA ALA A 125 21.37 20.56 5.37
C ALA A 125 20.96 21.31 6.64
N GLN A 126 20.11 20.66 7.45
CA GLN A 126 20.53 20.12 8.75
C GLN A 126 19.60 19.01 9.27
N PRO A 127 20.13 18.00 9.97
CA PRO A 127 19.37 16.92 10.58
C PRO A 127 18.85 17.33 11.96
N THR A 128 17.57 17.06 12.24
CA THR A 128 17.02 17.14 13.60
C THR A 128 16.58 15.75 14.05
N ALA A 129 17.12 15.35 15.19
CA ALA A 129 16.95 14.06 15.83
C ALA A 129 15.50 13.80 16.29
N PRO A 130 15.09 12.53 16.42
CA PRO A 130 13.79 12.16 16.95
C PRO A 130 13.67 12.54 18.43
N SER A 131 12.59 13.23 18.78
CA SER A 131 12.18 13.41 20.17
C SER A 131 11.62 12.09 20.71
N GLU A 132 12.31 11.56 21.70
CA GLU A 132 11.89 10.42 22.51
C GLU A 132 10.68 10.83 23.39
N PRO A 133 9.61 10.01 23.48
CA PRO A 133 8.52 10.24 24.42
C PRO A 133 8.96 9.96 25.85
N ALA A 134 8.59 10.85 26.77
CA ALA A 134 8.83 10.72 28.20
C ALA A 134 8.26 9.40 28.77
N PRO A 135 8.94 8.74 29.72
CA PRO A 135 8.38 7.59 30.41
C PRO A 135 7.16 8.00 31.25
N PRO A 136 6.14 7.13 31.38
CA PRO A 136 5.08 7.35 32.36
C PRO A 136 5.68 7.32 33.78
N ALA A 137 5.24 8.25 34.62
CA ALA A 137 5.57 8.29 36.03
C ALA A 137 5.23 6.95 36.68
N SER A 138 6.20 6.39 37.38
CA SER A 138 6.01 5.25 38.26
C SER A 138 4.97 5.61 39.32
N ASP A 139 4.08 4.66 39.58
CA ASP A 139 3.28 4.53 40.79
C ASP A 139 4.18 4.65 42.02
N PRO A 140 3.76 5.45 43.02
CA PRO A 140 3.80 4.89 44.35
C PRO A 140 2.60 5.39 45.16
N SER A 141 1.62 4.54 45.45
CA SER A 141 1.00 4.47 46.79
C SER A 141 -0.12 3.45 46.83
N GLU A 142 0.19 2.22 47.22
CA GLU A 142 -0.73 1.48 48.10
C GLU A 142 0.06 0.45 48.94
N PRO A 143 0.43 0.77 50.20
CA PRO A 143 0.62 -0.28 51.18
C PRO A 143 -0.76 -0.80 51.57
N ARG A 144 -0.99 -2.09 51.28
CA ARG A 144 -2.09 -2.87 51.87
C ARG A 144 -2.15 -2.60 53.38
N GLN A 145 -3.30 -2.10 53.83
CA GLN A 145 -3.69 -2.13 55.23
C GLN A 145 -4.81 -3.17 55.41
N ASN A 146 -4.52 -4.12 56.30
CA ASN A 146 -5.37 -5.07 57.03
C ASN A 146 -6.52 -5.78 56.30
#